data_AF-A0A382P128-F1
#
_entry.id   AF-A0A382P128-F1
#
_cell.length_a   1.000
_cell.length_b   1.000
_cell.length_c   1.000
_cell.angle_alpha   90.00
_cell.angle_beta   90.00
_cell.angle_gamma   90.00
#
_symmetry.space_group_name_H-M   'P 1'
#
loop_
_entity.id
_entity.type
_entity.pdbx_description
1 polymer ?
#
loop_
_entity_poly.entity_id
_entity_poly.type
_entity_poly.pdbx_seq_one_letter_code
_entity_poly.pdbx_strand_id
1 'polypeptide(L)' 'MEEHSDIDLSIKLGSLHFANPVIAASGTFGYGVEFIPFVDLNRLGGFCTKGLSMNPKTGNCFP' A
#
# COMPACT_ATOMS: atom_id res chain seq x y z
N MET A 1 31.77 13.49 5.66
CA MET A 1 30.84 12.51 6.27
C MET A 1 29.55 13.26 6.41
N GLU A 2 28.70 13.19 5.39
CA GLU A 2 27.42 13.90 5.41
C GLU A 2 26.51 13.18 6.39
N GLU A 3 26.15 13.85 7.48
CA GLU A 3 25.05 13.43 8.32
C GLU A 3 23.78 13.51 7.47
N HIS A 4 23.29 12.35 7.02
CA HIS A 4 21.90 12.24 6.61
C HIS A 4 21.06 12.42 7.88
N SER A 5 20.58 13.64 8.12
CA SER A 5 19.48 13.87 9.04
C SER A 5 18.24 13.19 8.46
N ASP A 6 17.96 11.98 8.92
CA ASP A 6 16.81 11.23 8.45
C ASP A 6 15.53 12.00 8.82
N ILE A 7 14.75 12.38 7.80
CA ILE A 7 13.51 13.12 7.99
C ILE A 7 12.46 12.14 8.50
N ASP A 8 11.87 12.42 9.67
CA ASP A 8 10.73 11.64 10.17
C ASP A 8 9.51 11.82 9.25
N LEU A 9 9.14 10.75 8.56
CA LEU A 9 7.99 10.69 7.66
C LEU A 9 6.73 10.17 8.35
N SER A 10 6.78 9.80 9.63
CA SER A 10 5.63 9.21 10.32
C SER A 10 4.43 10.17 10.36
N ILE A 11 3.23 9.61 10.18
CA ILE A 11 1.99 10.40 10.18
C ILE A 11 0.90 9.75 11.02
N LYS A 12 -0.02 10.58 11.51
CA LYS A 12 -1.25 10.18 12.18
C LYS A 12 -2.46 10.55 11.33
N LEU A 13 -3.32 9.57 11.03
CA LEU A 13 -4.59 9.77 10.32
C LEU A 13 -5.73 9.21 11.16
N GLY A 14 -6.47 10.10 11.83
CA GLY A 14 -7.48 9.70 12.81
C GLY A 14 -6.86 8.88 13.96
N SER A 15 -7.29 7.64 14.11
CA SER A 15 -6.76 6.69 15.10
C SER A 15 -5.57 5.86 14.58
N LEU A 16 -5.21 5.98 13.31
CA LEU A 16 -4.14 5.19 12.69
C LEU A 16 -2.80 5.93 12.75
N HIS A 17 -1.72 5.18 12.96
CA HIS A 17 -0.34 5.64 12.83
C HIS A 17 0.34 4.89 11.69
N PHE A 18 1.00 5.62 10.80
CA PHE A 18 1.76 5.05 9.69
C PHE A 18 3.21 5.47 9.77
N ALA A 19 4.12 4.57 9.38
CA ALA A 19 5.55 4.84 9.36
C ALA A 19 5.94 5.91 8.33
N ASN A 20 5.12 6.10 7.28
CA ASN A 20 5.27 7.12 6.25
C ASN A 20 3.92 7.36 5.53
N PRO A 21 3.77 8.41 4.70
CA PRO A 21 2.49 8.70 4.05
C PRO A 21 2.24 7.91 2.75
N VAL A 22 3.11 6.97 2.38
CA VAL A 22 2.99 6.22 1.12
C VAL A 22 2.08 5.03 1.32
N ILE A 23 0.94 5.03 0.64
CA ILE A 23 -0.08 3.98 0.74
C ILE A 23 -0.39 3.42 -0.65
N ALA A 24 -0.30 2.10 -0.80
CA ALA A 24 -0.71 1.43 -2.04
C ALA A 24 -2.23 1.53 -2.21
N ALA A 25 -2.68 2.10 -3.33
CA ALA A 25 -4.10 2.32 -3.62
C ALA A 25 -4.85 1.01 -3.92
N SER A 26 -6.16 1.00 -3.65
CA SER A 26 -7.01 -0.17 -3.93
C SER A 26 -7.04 -0.51 -5.41
N GLY A 27 -6.89 -1.79 -5.74
CA GLY A 27 -7.01 -2.30 -7.12
C GLY A 27 -5.76 -2.10 -7.99
N THR A 28 -4.79 -1.28 -7.56
CA THR A 28 -3.51 -1.11 -8.28
C THR A 28 -2.45 -2.10 -7.81
N PHE A 29 -2.62 -2.64 -6.60
CA PHE A 29 -1.69 -3.61 -5.99
C PHE A 29 -2.31 -4.98 -5.67
N GLY A 30 -3.53 -5.26 -6.13
CA GLY A 30 -4.18 -6.55 -5.87
C GLY A 30 -4.24 -6.89 -4.37
N TYR A 31 -3.52 -7.96 -3.99
CA TYR A 31 -3.29 -8.34 -2.58
C TYR A 31 -1.82 -8.19 -2.15
N GLY A 32 -0.96 -7.62 -2.99
CA GLY A 32 0.46 -7.35 -2.72
C GLY A 32 1.37 -8.53 -3.03
N VAL A 33 0.84 -9.73 -3.18
CA VAL A 33 1.60 -10.96 -3.43
C VAL A 33 2.40 -10.88 -4.73
N GLU A 34 1.81 -10.28 -5.76
CA GLU A 34 2.43 -10.06 -7.06
C GLU A 34 3.62 -9.08 -7.01
N PHE A 35 3.69 -8.26 -5.95
CA PHE A 35 4.69 -7.21 -5.80
C PHE A 35 5.84 -7.56 -4.86
N ILE A 36 5.76 -8.68 -4.13
CA ILE A 36 6.83 -9.22 -3.27
C ILE A 36 8.21 -9.27 -3.96
N PRO A 37 8.35 -9.70 -5.23
CA PRO A 37 9.66 -9.74 -5.87
C PRO A 37 10.22 -8.36 -6.26
N PHE A 38 9.40 -7.30 -6.23
CA PHE A 38 9.79 -5.95 -6.67
C PHE A 38 9.95 -4.96 -5.52
N VAL A 39 9.19 -5.13 -4.43
CA VAL A 39 9.19 -4.21 -3.29
C VAL A 39 8.96 -4.95 -1.98
N ASP A 40 9.74 -4.60 -0.95
CA ASP A 40 9.41 -4.97 0.42
C ASP A 40 8.20 -4.17 0.90
N LEU A 41 7.06 -4.84 1.00
CA LEU A 41 5.79 -4.22 1.38
C LEU A 41 5.83 -3.60 2.79
N ASN A 42 6.72 -4.06 3.67
CA ASN A 42 6.86 -3.49 5.03
C ASN A 42 7.42 -2.06 5.02
N ARG A 43 7.98 -1.61 3.89
CA ARG A 43 8.46 -0.23 3.73
C ARG A 43 7.34 0.75 3.41
N LEU A 44 6.17 0.28 2.98
CA LEU A 44 5.01 1.14 2.74
C LEU A 44 4.42 1.59 4.07
N GLY A 45 3.93 2.83 4.10
CA GLY A 45 3.16 3.35 5.22
C GLY A 45 1.86 2.60 5.41
N GLY A 46 1.20 2.19 4.32
CA GLY A 46 -0.01 1.38 4.36
C GLY A 46 -0.34 0.67 3.05
N PHE A 47 -1.35 -0.21 3.10
CA PHE A 47 -1.77 -1.02 1.96
C PHE A 47 -3.29 -1.17 1.89
N CYS A 48 -3.90 -0.76 0.78
CA CYS A 48 -5.31 -0.99 0.49
C CYS A 48 -5.45 -2.11 -0.54
N THR A 49 -6.03 -3.24 -0.14
CA THR A 49 -6.28 -4.36 -1.06
C THR A 49 -7.29 -3.98 -2.14
N LYS A 50 -7.43 -4.81 -3.18
CA LYS A 50 -8.56 -4.72 -4.10
C LYS A 50 -9.90 -4.75 -3.34
N GLY A 51 -10.92 -4.11 -3.92
CA GLY A 51 -12.28 -4.19 -3.40
C GLY A 51 -12.79 -5.63 -3.31
N LEU A 52 -13.48 -5.94 -2.21
CA LEU A 52 -14.10 -7.23 -1.98
C LEU A 52 -15.61 -7.14 -2.23
N SER A 53 -16.18 -8.19 -2.80
CA SER A 53 -17.63 -8.37 -2.95
C SER A 53 -18.08 -9.61 -2.22
N MET A 54 -19.33 -9.62 -1.75
CA MET A 54 -19.91 -10.75 -1.01
C MET A 54 -19.82 -12.06 -1.79
N ASN A 55 -20.12 -12.00 -3.09
CA ASN A 55 -19.99 -13.11 -4.03
C ASN A 55 -18.83 -12.84 -5.00
N PRO A 56 -18.18 -13.88 -5.56
CA PRO A 56 -17.16 -13.72 -6.58
C PRO A 56 -17.66 -12.93 -7.80
N LYS A 57 -16.81 -12.06 -8.34
CA LYS A 57 -17.06 -11.29 -9.57
C LYS A 57 -15.89 -11.45 -10.53
N THR A 58 -16.18 -11.78 -11.78
CA THR A 58 -15.18 -11.89 -12.86
C THR A 58 -14.68 -10.54 -13.36
N GLY A 59 -15.48 -9.48 -13.21
CA GLY A 59 -15.19 -8.16 -13.77
C GLY A 59 -15.93 -7.92 -15.09
N ASN A 60 -15.62 -6.81 -15.75
CA ASN A 60 -16.21 -6.43 -17.03
C ASN A 60 -15.57 -7.21 -18.19
N CYS A 61 -16.25 -7.30 -19.34
CA CYS A 61 -15.62 -7.84 -20.56
C CYS A 61 -14.37 -7.04 -20.93
N PHE A 62 -13.36 -7.74 -21.46
CA PHE A 62 -12.18 -7.11 -22.02
C PHE A 62 -12.57 -6.18 -23.19
N PRO A 63 -11.94 -5.00 -23.34
CA PRO A 63 -12.21 -4.07 -24.44
C PRO A 63 -12.04 -4.68 -25.83
#